data_AF-A0A6G9Z502-F1
#
_entry.id   AF-A0A6G9Z502-F1
#
_cell.length_a   1.000
_cell.length_b   1.000
_cell.length_c   1.000
_cell.angle_alpha   90.00
_cell.angle_beta   90.00
_cell.angle_gamma   90.00
#
_symmetry.space_group_name_H-M   'P 1'
#
loop_
_entity.id
_entity.type
_entity.pdbx_description
1 polymer ?
#
loop_
_entity_poly.entity_id
_entity_poly.type
_entity_poly.pdbx_seq_one_letter_code
_entity_poly.pdbx_strand_id
1 'polypeptide(L)'
;MNAAAQPRYDRRAASRVLAELARPGLFADAAPGPARRIDYTCAALRSEPDSHLTLSQRLYLERFMRPCRPDQVTSATHRIAWTDGDGIPNTGHFRRGGLGPIVPIAVRETVLALWHALAADTALAQRISALSERDHAVLAGTTTDHDPIDILRVGIEACGRALAQHALLARATPYRTPAEFACGMRDSGIFGAVATRWYWELQASTYRRGMIPVTFATQPDGTVRYTADTVAILRAMKDATITDAHTVMRRATTTEGLSVAAAIARYHDELDLISRQYALLPPGTRPACLAAMPHHLDGDHYSLLPMVVDRFVEVFTAVVERVTVTEVPDETDSGDGDLTAEDRVFYVPDMSCQHCVRTIGGVLESMRIRVHEIDLVSKRVAAEFRSPRNRQRAFDALRDSGYNPVSARPADACTETTTA
;
A
#
# COMPACT_ATOMS: atom_id res chain seq x y z
N MET A 1 14.44 -14.60 -34.65
CA MET A 1 13.46 -14.37 -33.57
C MET A 1 14.14 -14.74 -32.27
N ASN A 2 14.64 -13.74 -31.53
CA ASN A 2 15.21 -14.01 -30.21
C ASN A 2 14.05 -14.44 -29.29
N ALA A 3 14.20 -15.59 -28.64
CA ALA A 3 13.27 -16.01 -27.61
C ALA A 3 13.29 -14.95 -26.51
N ALA A 4 12.14 -14.31 -26.26
CA ALA A 4 12.01 -13.34 -25.19
C ALA A 4 12.59 -13.92 -23.89
N ALA A 5 13.49 -13.17 -23.24
CA ALA A 5 14.15 -13.63 -22.03
C ALA A 5 13.10 -14.03 -20.97
N GLN A 6 13.18 -15.26 -20.46
CA GLN A 6 12.22 -15.75 -19.47
C GLN A 6 12.35 -14.98 -18.14
N PRO A 7 11.22 -14.69 -17.45
CA PRO A 7 11.26 -14.03 -16.15
C PRO A 7 12.16 -14.76 -15.16
N ARG A 8 13.06 -14.01 -14.50
CA ARG A 8 14.05 -14.57 -13.57
C ARG A 8 13.98 -13.87 -12.23
N TYR A 9 13.76 -14.63 -11.17
CA TYR A 9 13.82 -14.11 -9.81
C TYR A 9 15.28 -13.79 -9.42
N ASP A 10 15.61 -12.51 -9.32
CA ASP A 10 16.93 -12.02 -8.90
C ASP A 10 16.81 -10.66 -8.22
N ARG A 11 16.74 -10.68 -6.89
CA ARG A 11 16.55 -9.46 -6.08
C ARG A 11 17.69 -8.47 -6.19
N ARG A 12 18.93 -8.94 -6.27
CA ARG A 12 20.10 -8.05 -6.36
C ARG A 12 20.12 -7.36 -7.71
N ALA A 13 19.88 -8.11 -8.79
CA ALA A 13 19.79 -7.54 -10.13
C ALA A 13 18.60 -6.56 -10.24
N ALA A 14 17.42 -6.92 -9.74
CA ALA A 14 16.25 -6.03 -9.77
C ALA A 14 16.51 -4.73 -8.98
N SER A 15 17.10 -4.83 -7.79
CA SER A 15 17.47 -3.66 -6.99
C SER A 15 18.51 -2.79 -7.70
N ARG A 16 19.50 -3.38 -8.37
CA ARG A 16 20.51 -2.65 -9.14
C ARG A 16 19.87 -1.90 -10.31
N VAL A 17 19.00 -2.55 -11.09
CA VAL A 17 18.26 -1.91 -12.20
C VAL A 17 17.50 -0.69 -11.69
N LEU A 18 16.76 -0.81 -10.59
CA LEU A 18 16.03 0.31 -10.00
C LEU A 18 16.96 1.43 -9.51
N ALA A 19 18.12 1.07 -8.93
CA ALA A 19 19.10 2.04 -8.48
C ALA A 19 19.75 2.82 -9.64
N GLU A 20 20.09 2.14 -10.74
CA GLU A 20 20.64 2.74 -11.95
C GLU A 20 19.62 3.68 -12.62
N LEU A 21 18.34 3.27 -12.73
CA LEU A 21 17.27 4.11 -13.26
C LEU A 21 17.05 5.40 -12.46
N ALA A 22 17.21 5.31 -11.13
CA ALA A 22 17.02 6.42 -10.22
C ALA A 22 18.15 7.47 -10.24
N ARG A 23 19.25 7.22 -10.96
CA ARG A 23 20.35 8.19 -11.10
C ARG A 23 20.13 9.14 -12.29
N PRO A 24 20.59 10.40 -12.20
CA PRO A 24 21.34 11.00 -11.09
C PRO A 24 20.47 11.39 -9.88
N GLY A 25 19.15 11.35 -10.03
CA GLY A 25 18.17 11.58 -8.98
C GLY A 25 16.76 11.32 -9.52
N LEU A 26 15.81 11.23 -8.60
CA LEU A 26 14.39 11.26 -8.90
C LEU A 26 13.79 12.55 -8.32
N PHE A 27 12.69 13.01 -8.89
CA PHE A 27 11.85 14.07 -8.30
C PHE A 27 12.47 15.48 -8.22
N ALA A 28 13.44 15.80 -9.09
CA ALA A 28 14.06 17.13 -9.12
C ALA A 28 12.99 18.25 -9.18
N ASP A 29 11.97 18.05 -10.00
CA ASP A 29 10.88 19.02 -10.22
C ASP A 29 9.64 18.79 -9.34
N ALA A 30 9.72 17.92 -8.32
CA ALA A 30 8.58 17.72 -7.43
C ALA A 30 8.26 19.00 -6.63
N ALA A 31 7.07 19.54 -6.84
CA ALA A 31 6.56 20.68 -6.12
C ALA A 31 5.32 20.29 -5.31
N PRO A 32 5.10 20.86 -4.12
CA PRO A 32 3.81 20.73 -3.46
C PRO A 32 2.75 21.32 -4.39
N GLY A 33 1.65 20.59 -4.62
CA GLY A 33 0.58 21.03 -5.49
C GLY A 33 -0.02 22.39 -5.08
N PRO A 34 -1.02 22.90 -5.84
CA PRO A 34 -1.70 24.14 -5.46
C PRO A 34 -2.36 24.00 -4.09
N ALA A 35 -2.48 25.13 -3.37
CA ALA A 35 -3.22 25.18 -2.13
C ALA A 35 -4.68 24.81 -2.38
N ARG A 36 -5.24 23.97 -1.52
CA ARG A 36 -6.57 23.39 -1.73
C ARG A 36 -7.28 23.08 -0.43
N ARG A 37 -8.61 23.14 -0.51
CA ARG A 37 -9.51 22.58 0.50
C ARG A 37 -9.94 21.20 0.03
N ILE A 38 -9.84 20.21 0.93
CA ILE A 38 -10.29 18.84 0.68
C ILE A 38 -11.38 18.51 1.69
N ASP A 39 -12.56 18.20 1.17
CA ASP A 39 -13.68 17.75 1.96
C ASP A 39 -13.61 16.21 2.13
N TYR A 40 -13.92 15.73 3.33
CA TYR A 40 -13.90 14.31 3.65
C TYR A 40 -15.13 13.90 4.47
N THR A 41 -15.61 12.66 4.27
CA THR A 41 -16.59 12.03 5.15
C THR A 41 -15.88 11.19 6.19
N CYS A 42 -16.50 11.01 7.35
CA CYS A 42 -15.89 10.35 8.50
C CYS A 42 -16.85 9.38 9.18
N ALA A 43 -16.38 8.14 9.38
CA ALA A 43 -17.12 7.09 10.08
C ALA A 43 -16.31 6.56 11.26
N ALA A 44 -16.90 6.54 12.46
CA ALA A 44 -16.30 5.91 13.62
C ALA A 44 -16.20 4.38 13.41
N LEU A 45 -15.04 3.80 13.70
CA LEU A 45 -14.85 2.36 13.72
C LEU A 45 -15.52 1.77 14.96
N ARG A 46 -16.25 0.67 14.78
CA ARG A 46 -16.92 -0.06 15.86
C ARG A 46 -16.10 -1.28 16.24
N SER A 47 -15.56 -1.27 17.45
CA SER A 47 -14.87 -2.43 18.01
C SER A 47 -15.86 -3.54 18.38
N GLU A 48 -15.39 -4.78 18.41
CA GLU A 48 -16.15 -5.91 18.94
C GLU A 48 -16.37 -5.73 20.46
N PRO A 49 -17.44 -6.33 21.04
CA PRO A 49 -17.58 -6.42 22.50
C PRO A 49 -16.31 -6.96 23.15
N ASP A 50 -15.91 -6.35 24.27
CA ASP A 50 -14.72 -6.72 25.06
C ASP A 50 -13.37 -6.68 24.30
N SER A 51 -13.30 -5.94 23.18
CA SER A 51 -12.09 -5.77 22.37
C SER A 51 -11.91 -4.32 21.93
N HIS A 52 -10.68 -3.89 21.68
CA HIS A 52 -10.41 -2.62 20.97
C HIS A 52 -10.34 -2.79 19.45
N LEU A 53 -10.30 -4.02 18.96
CA LEU A 53 -10.26 -4.34 17.53
C LEU A 53 -11.67 -4.45 16.95
N THR A 54 -11.83 -4.08 15.68
CA THR A 54 -13.02 -4.44 14.89
C THR A 54 -12.99 -5.93 14.55
N LEU A 55 -14.14 -6.49 14.14
CA LEU A 55 -14.23 -7.88 13.66
C LEU A 55 -13.20 -8.18 12.56
N SER A 56 -13.12 -7.29 11.55
CA SER A 56 -12.20 -7.46 10.42
C SER A 56 -10.73 -7.39 10.82
N GLN A 57 -10.38 -6.54 11.80
CA GLN A 57 -9.02 -6.46 12.35
C GLN A 57 -8.66 -7.71 13.14
N ARG A 58 -9.58 -8.21 13.98
CA ARG A 58 -9.38 -9.43 14.78
C ARG A 58 -9.19 -10.66 13.90
N LEU A 59 -10.07 -10.87 12.92
CA LEU A 59 -9.96 -11.99 11.97
C LEU A 59 -8.65 -11.93 11.16
N TYR A 60 -8.23 -10.73 10.76
CA TYR A 60 -6.95 -10.55 10.06
C TYR A 60 -5.75 -10.89 10.96
N LEU A 61 -5.77 -10.41 12.21
CA LEU A 61 -4.74 -10.71 13.20
C LEU A 61 -4.60 -12.23 13.42
N GLU A 62 -5.70 -12.91 13.72
CA GLU A 62 -5.74 -14.35 14.00
C GLU A 62 -5.22 -15.19 12.83
N ARG A 63 -5.54 -14.77 11.60
CA ARG A 63 -5.20 -15.53 10.39
C ARG A 63 -3.78 -15.25 9.88
N PHE A 64 -3.37 -13.98 9.84
CA PHE A 64 -2.21 -13.54 9.06
C PHE A 64 -1.08 -12.92 9.88
N MET A 65 -1.32 -12.52 11.13
CA MET A 65 -0.32 -11.82 11.93
C MET A 65 0.26 -12.69 13.05
N ARG A 66 0.06 -14.01 13.02
CA ARG A 66 0.62 -14.90 14.05
C ARG A 66 2.16 -14.77 14.10
N PRO A 67 2.77 -14.66 15.29
CA PRO A 67 2.19 -14.84 16.63
C PRO A 67 1.75 -13.55 17.35
N CYS A 68 1.51 -12.45 16.63
CA CYS A 68 1.08 -11.17 17.19
C CYS A 68 -0.24 -11.31 17.96
N ARG A 69 -0.28 -10.69 19.14
CA ARG A 69 -1.43 -10.69 20.04
C ARG A 69 -2.25 -9.41 19.89
N PRO A 70 -3.55 -9.42 20.25
CA PRO A 70 -4.38 -8.22 20.16
C PRO A 70 -3.81 -6.99 20.90
N ASP A 71 -3.21 -7.17 22.08
CA ASP A 71 -2.62 -6.09 22.89
C ASP A 71 -1.42 -5.40 22.22
N GLN A 72 -0.80 -6.05 21.24
CA GLN A 72 0.34 -5.53 20.50
C GLN A 72 -0.08 -4.70 19.27
N VAL A 73 -1.38 -4.58 19.01
CA VAL A 73 -1.93 -3.86 17.87
C VAL A 73 -2.64 -2.60 18.30
N THR A 74 -2.26 -1.47 17.72
CA THR A 74 -3.03 -0.24 17.80
C THR A 74 -4.07 -0.20 16.68
N SER A 75 -5.33 0.05 17.05
CA SER A 75 -6.42 0.27 16.11
C SER A 75 -6.72 1.76 15.94
N ALA A 76 -7.02 2.16 14.70
CA ALA A 76 -7.61 3.44 14.38
C ALA A 76 -9.01 3.54 15.02
N THR A 77 -9.48 4.76 15.17
CA THR A 77 -10.82 5.01 15.74
C THR A 77 -11.83 5.44 14.69
N HIS A 78 -11.35 5.93 13.56
CA HIS A 78 -12.18 6.49 12.50
C HIS A 78 -11.59 6.09 11.15
N ARG A 79 -12.48 5.88 10.18
CA ARG A 79 -12.19 5.76 8.76
C ARG A 79 -12.69 7.03 8.09
N ILE A 80 -11.94 7.52 7.11
CA ILE A 80 -12.33 8.65 6.27
C ILE A 80 -12.38 8.23 4.81
N ALA A 81 -13.21 8.92 4.04
CA ALA A 81 -13.22 8.87 2.59
C ALA A 81 -13.16 10.29 2.02
N TRP A 82 -12.43 10.48 0.94
CA TRP A 82 -12.31 11.78 0.26
C TRP A 82 -12.00 11.58 -1.23
N THR A 83 -12.10 12.66 -2.00
CA THR A 83 -11.59 12.70 -3.38
C THR A 83 -10.30 13.50 -3.38
N ASP A 84 -9.22 12.96 -3.94
CA ASP A 84 -7.92 13.63 -3.98
C ASP A 84 -7.85 14.70 -5.07
N GLY A 85 -6.69 15.37 -5.15
CA GLY A 85 -6.46 16.46 -6.07
C GLY A 85 -6.58 16.14 -7.56
N ASP A 86 -6.59 14.86 -7.94
CA ASP A 86 -6.76 14.36 -9.31
C ASP A 86 -8.18 13.83 -9.57
N GLY A 87 -9.10 13.98 -8.61
CA GLY A 87 -10.47 13.47 -8.74
C GLY A 87 -10.58 11.98 -8.43
N ILE A 88 -9.59 11.37 -7.77
CA ILE A 88 -9.56 9.93 -7.48
C ILE A 88 -10.10 9.71 -6.05
N PRO A 89 -11.03 8.76 -5.84
CA PRO A 89 -11.54 8.45 -4.51
C PRO A 89 -10.50 7.72 -3.67
N ASN A 90 -10.40 8.11 -2.40
CA ASN A 90 -9.43 7.64 -1.42
C ASN A 90 -10.11 7.25 -0.11
N THR A 91 -9.50 6.30 0.60
CA THR A 91 -9.86 5.93 1.97
C THR A 91 -8.63 5.92 2.86
N GLY A 92 -8.85 6.20 4.14
CA GLY A 92 -7.79 6.31 5.12
C GLY A 92 -8.31 6.13 6.53
N HIS A 93 -7.39 6.08 7.48
CA HIS A 93 -7.70 5.85 8.87
C HIS A 93 -6.96 6.84 9.74
N PHE A 94 -7.60 7.27 10.83
CA PHE A 94 -6.94 8.07 11.84
C PHE A 94 -7.41 7.70 13.25
N ARG A 95 -6.62 8.14 14.23
CA ARG A 95 -6.92 8.00 15.64
C ARG A 95 -7.35 9.34 16.23
N ARG A 96 -8.53 9.39 16.86
CA ARG A 96 -9.05 10.57 17.56
C ARG A 96 -8.09 10.93 18.69
N GLY A 97 -7.79 12.22 18.81
CA GLY A 97 -6.76 12.73 19.72
C GLY A 97 -5.31 12.50 19.27
N GLY A 98 -5.09 11.98 18.05
CA GLY A 98 -3.81 12.00 17.36
C GLY A 98 -3.70 13.20 16.41
N LEU A 99 -2.92 13.05 15.33
CA LEU A 99 -2.70 14.11 14.33
C LEU A 99 -3.90 14.37 13.40
N GLY A 100 -4.97 13.56 13.50
CA GLY A 100 -6.22 13.78 12.77
C GLY A 100 -6.21 13.34 11.29
N PRO A 101 -7.28 13.66 10.55
CA PRO A 101 -7.49 13.23 9.17
C PRO A 101 -6.58 13.92 8.16
N ILE A 102 -5.96 15.04 8.52
CA ILE A 102 -5.00 15.76 7.66
C ILE A 102 -3.82 14.87 7.23
N VAL A 103 -3.36 13.94 8.07
CA VAL A 103 -2.18 13.12 7.74
C VAL A 103 -2.42 12.20 6.53
N PRO A 104 -3.40 11.28 6.53
CA PRO A 104 -3.64 10.43 5.36
C PRO A 104 -3.98 11.25 4.09
N ILE A 105 -4.68 12.38 4.22
CA ILE A 105 -5.03 13.25 3.08
C ILE A 105 -3.77 13.92 2.51
N ALA A 106 -2.96 14.57 3.34
CA ALA A 106 -1.73 15.22 2.89
C ALA A 106 -0.69 14.20 2.38
N VAL A 107 -0.65 13.00 2.95
CA VAL A 107 0.14 11.88 2.41
C VAL A 107 -0.26 11.59 0.97
N ARG A 108 -1.56 11.50 0.67
CA ARG A 108 -2.03 11.23 -0.68
C ARG A 108 -1.68 12.35 -1.65
N GLU A 109 -1.88 13.60 -1.27
CA GLU A 109 -1.48 14.76 -2.10
C GLU A 109 0.04 14.79 -2.35
N THR A 110 0.85 14.35 -1.37
CA THR A 110 2.30 14.18 -1.53
C THR A 110 2.62 13.08 -2.53
N VAL A 111 1.93 11.95 -2.46
CA VAL A 111 2.06 10.86 -3.43
C VAL A 111 1.75 11.35 -4.84
N LEU A 112 0.66 12.09 -5.03
CA LEU A 112 0.29 12.67 -6.33
C LEU A 112 1.37 13.61 -6.87
N ALA A 113 1.88 14.51 -6.04
CA ALA A 113 2.95 15.43 -6.43
C ALA A 113 4.20 14.68 -6.92
N LEU A 114 4.61 13.63 -6.21
CA LEU A 114 5.76 12.81 -6.61
C LEU A 114 5.49 11.93 -7.83
N TRP A 115 4.25 11.44 -7.99
CA TRP A 115 3.83 10.72 -9.20
C TRP A 115 3.86 11.61 -10.43
N HIS A 116 3.35 12.84 -10.33
CA HIS A 116 3.43 13.82 -11.41
C HIS A 116 4.88 14.15 -11.76
N ALA A 117 5.74 14.31 -10.77
CA ALA A 117 7.17 14.54 -11.00
C ALA A 117 7.83 13.36 -11.74
N LEU A 118 7.49 12.11 -11.37
CA LEU A 118 7.98 10.93 -12.12
C LEU A 118 7.46 10.88 -13.55
N ALA A 119 6.16 11.15 -13.74
CA ALA A 119 5.54 11.11 -15.07
C ALA A 119 6.09 12.20 -16.00
N ALA A 120 6.46 13.36 -15.46
CA ALA A 120 7.06 14.46 -16.19
C ALA A 120 8.57 14.26 -16.49
N ASP A 121 9.25 13.32 -15.81
CA ASP A 121 10.68 13.08 -15.97
C ASP A 121 10.98 12.35 -17.30
N THR A 122 11.15 13.16 -18.36
CA THR A 122 11.49 12.67 -19.70
C THR A 122 12.83 11.93 -19.75
N ALA A 123 13.78 12.29 -18.87
CA ALA A 123 15.08 11.62 -18.81
C ALA A 123 14.94 10.22 -18.19
N LEU A 124 14.11 10.07 -17.15
CA LEU A 124 13.76 8.76 -16.61
C LEU A 124 13.03 7.90 -17.64
N ALA A 125 12.05 8.47 -18.35
CA ALA A 125 11.34 7.75 -19.41
C ALA A 125 12.30 7.24 -20.50
N GLN A 126 13.28 8.04 -20.91
CA GLN A 126 14.33 7.62 -21.83
C GLN A 126 15.17 6.46 -21.25
N ARG A 127 15.62 6.56 -19.99
CA ARG A 127 16.37 5.47 -19.32
C ARG A 127 15.56 4.18 -19.25
N ILE A 128 14.26 4.25 -18.95
CA ILE A 128 13.36 3.09 -18.93
C ILE A 128 13.24 2.48 -20.33
N SER A 129 13.05 3.31 -21.37
CA SER A 129 12.94 2.84 -22.76
C SER A 129 14.21 2.16 -23.28
N ALA A 130 15.36 2.48 -22.69
CA ALA A 130 16.66 1.92 -23.04
C ALA A 130 17.00 0.63 -22.25
N LEU A 131 16.13 0.16 -21.36
CA LEU A 131 16.36 -1.08 -20.61
C LEU A 131 16.46 -2.28 -21.54
N SER A 132 17.37 -3.19 -21.20
CA SER A 132 17.51 -4.43 -21.95
C SER A 132 16.33 -5.38 -21.67
N GLU A 133 16.03 -6.28 -22.61
CA GLU A 133 15.05 -7.36 -22.39
C GLU A 133 15.37 -8.19 -21.14
N ARG A 134 16.66 -8.34 -20.82
CA ARG A 134 17.14 -9.04 -19.63
C ARG A 134 16.72 -8.31 -18.35
N ASP A 135 16.84 -6.98 -18.32
CA ASP A 135 16.48 -6.19 -17.14
C ASP A 135 14.96 -6.22 -16.94
N HIS A 136 14.18 -6.11 -18.02
CA HIS A 136 12.73 -6.31 -17.98
C HIS A 136 12.35 -7.70 -17.44
N ALA A 137 13.01 -8.76 -17.89
CA ALA A 137 12.75 -10.12 -17.41
C ALA A 137 13.11 -10.31 -15.93
N VAL A 138 14.15 -9.62 -15.44
CA VAL A 138 14.52 -9.63 -14.02
C VAL A 138 13.48 -8.91 -13.17
N LEU A 139 13.01 -7.74 -13.60
CA LEU A 139 11.94 -7.01 -12.91
C LEU A 139 10.66 -7.84 -12.88
N ALA A 140 10.18 -8.32 -14.04
CA ALA A 140 9.00 -9.15 -14.14
C ALA A 140 9.07 -10.44 -13.28
N GLY A 141 10.26 -11.04 -13.17
CA GLY A 141 10.48 -12.22 -12.34
C GLY A 141 10.53 -11.95 -10.83
N THR A 142 10.80 -10.71 -10.42
CA THR A 142 11.17 -10.38 -9.03
C THR A 142 10.12 -9.51 -8.32
N THR A 143 9.54 -8.53 -9.01
CA THR A 143 8.62 -7.55 -8.43
C THR A 143 7.15 -7.91 -8.69
N THR A 144 6.25 -7.30 -7.93
CA THR A 144 4.79 -7.49 -8.08
C THR A 144 4.27 -6.73 -9.30
N ASP A 145 4.73 -5.49 -9.45
CA ASP A 145 4.56 -4.65 -10.63
C ASP A 145 5.78 -4.84 -11.51
N HIS A 146 5.61 -4.92 -12.83
CA HIS A 146 6.70 -5.30 -13.73
C HIS A 146 7.30 -4.09 -14.47
N ASP A 147 6.51 -3.03 -14.66
CA ASP A 147 6.98 -1.80 -15.27
C ASP A 147 7.79 -0.98 -14.25
N PRO A 148 8.99 -0.49 -14.59
CA PRO A 148 9.79 0.33 -13.69
C PRO A 148 9.06 1.55 -13.12
N ILE A 149 8.21 2.22 -13.90
CA ILE A 149 7.49 3.41 -13.43
C ILE A 149 6.49 3.02 -12.35
N ASP A 150 5.78 1.89 -12.53
CA ASP A 150 4.80 1.41 -11.57
C ASP A 150 5.48 0.91 -10.29
N ILE A 151 6.64 0.26 -10.40
CA ILE A 151 7.45 -0.15 -9.24
C ILE A 151 7.84 1.08 -8.40
N LEU A 152 8.30 2.16 -9.04
CA LEU A 152 8.65 3.41 -8.35
C LEU A 152 7.42 4.07 -7.72
N ARG A 153 6.29 4.13 -8.44
CA ARG A 153 5.02 4.66 -7.92
C ARG A 153 4.53 3.92 -6.69
N VAL A 154 4.60 2.58 -6.70
CA VAL A 154 4.24 1.73 -5.55
C VAL A 154 5.22 1.92 -4.39
N GLY A 155 6.51 2.17 -4.67
CA GLY A 155 7.49 2.55 -3.66
C GLY A 155 7.13 3.85 -2.93
N ILE A 156 6.68 4.87 -3.66
CA ILE A 156 6.21 6.15 -3.10
C ILE A 156 4.96 5.95 -2.25
N GLU A 157 3.99 5.17 -2.75
CA GLU A 157 2.80 4.79 -1.97
C GLU A 157 3.17 4.05 -0.68
N ALA A 158 4.16 3.15 -0.72
CA ALA A 158 4.66 2.46 0.46
C ALA A 158 5.30 3.42 1.47
N CYS A 159 6.00 4.45 1.01
CA CYS A 159 6.52 5.51 1.87
C CYS A 159 5.38 6.29 2.53
N GLY A 160 4.37 6.70 1.76
CA GLY A 160 3.18 7.39 2.27
C GLY A 160 2.40 6.56 3.28
N ARG A 161 2.15 5.27 2.99
CA ARG A 161 1.49 4.35 3.93
C ARG A 161 2.28 4.20 5.23
N ALA A 162 3.62 4.19 5.17
CA ALA A 162 4.44 4.14 6.37
C ALA A 162 4.14 5.34 7.27
N LEU A 163 4.16 6.55 6.71
CA LEU A 163 3.85 7.78 7.46
C LEU A 163 2.42 7.76 8.03
N ALA A 164 1.42 7.51 7.18
CA ALA A 164 0.02 7.54 7.57
C ALA A 164 -0.34 6.49 8.64
N GLN A 165 0.18 5.26 8.55
CA GLN A 165 -0.05 4.24 9.58
C GLN A 165 0.60 4.58 10.90
N HIS A 166 1.85 5.05 10.88
CA HIS A 166 2.56 5.36 12.12
C HIS A 166 1.95 6.58 12.82
N ALA A 167 1.25 7.46 12.11
CA ALA A 167 0.50 8.56 12.71
C ALA A 167 -0.60 8.09 13.70
N LEU A 168 -1.05 6.83 13.61
CA LEU A 168 -1.91 6.22 14.63
C LEU A 168 -1.23 6.18 16.02
N LEU A 169 0.10 6.19 16.06
CA LEU A 169 0.94 6.17 17.25
C LEU A 169 1.43 7.56 17.68
N ALA A 170 1.04 8.63 17.00
CA ALA A 170 1.63 9.97 17.23
C ALA A 170 1.58 10.43 18.70
N ARG A 171 0.54 10.03 19.45
CA ARG A 171 0.42 10.33 20.90
C ARG A 171 1.54 9.76 21.76
N ALA A 172 2.21 8.70 21.32
CA ALA A 172 3.34 8.07 22.01
C ALA A 172 4.70 8.70 21.65
N THR A 173 4.69 9.78 20.87
CA THR A 173 5.89 10.49 20.39
C THR A 173 5.91 11.92 20.93
N PRO A 174 7.04 12.64 20.88
CA PRO A 174 7.09 14.06 21.25
C PRO A 174 6.58 14.98 20.14
N TYR A 175 6.39 14.47 18.91
CA TYR A 175 5.97 15.26 17.75
C TYR A 175 4.49 15.67 17.87
N ARG A 176 4.18 16.95 17.61
CA ARG A 176 2.83 17.52 17.83
C ARG A 176 2.16 17.98 16.54
N THR A 177 2.93 18.24 15.49
CA THR A 177 2.40 18.57 14.17
C THR A 177 2.64 17.43 13.17
N PRO A 178 1.86 17.34 12.08
CA PRO A 178 2.13 16.39 11.01
C PRO A 178 3.55 16.53 10.43
N ALA A 179 4.01 17.77 10.22
CA ALA A 179 5.33 18.07 9.69
C ALA A 179 6.46 17.60 10.63
N GLU A 180 6.36 17.91 11.92
CA GLU A 180 7.28 17.41 12.95
C GLU A 180 7.30 15.88 13.00
N PHE A 181 6.14 15.25 12.89
CA PHE A 181 6.02 13.80 12.94
C PHE A 181 6.70 13.12 11.74
N ALA A 182 6.53 13.67 10.53
CA ALA A 182 7.18 13.16 9.33
C ALA A 182 8.72 13.30 9.40
N CYS A 183 9.21 14.48 9.81
CA CYS A 183 10.64 14.71 10.03
C CYS A 183 11.19 13.79 11.11
N GLY A 184 10.49 13.69 12.23
CA GLY A 184 10.84 12.82 13.35
C GLY A 184 10.93 11.35 12.96
N MET A 185 10.01 10.84 12.13
CA MET A 185 10.07 9.48 11.59
C MET A 185 11.29 9.24 10.69
N ARG A 186 11.63 10.23 9.84
CA ARG A 186 12.83 10.17 8.98
C ARG A 186 14.10 10.15 9.83
N ASP A 187 14.24 11.12 10.73
CA ASP A 187 15.43 11.30 11.55
C ASP A 187 15.63 10.11 12.52
N SER A 188 14.53 9.48 12.93
CA SER A 188 14.52 8.25 13.72
C SER A 188 14.80 6.96 12.92
N GLY A 189 14.92 7.06 11.60
CA GLY A 189 15.14 5.91 10.70
C GLY A 189 13.96 4.95 10.60
N ILE A 190 12.73 5.38 10.92
CA ILE A 190 11.55 4.49 10.96
C ILE A 190 11.19 3.98 9.56
N PHE A 191 11.30 4.81 8.51
CA PHE A 191 11.07 4.35 7.14
C PHE A 191 12.02 3.19 6.76
N GLY A 192 13.29 3.28 7.14
CA GLY A 192 14.28 2.20 7.00
C GLY A 192 13.91 0.95 7.81
N ALA A 193 13.42 1.13 9.04
CA ALA A 193 12.94 0.02 9.86
C ALA A 193 11.75 -0.70 9.22
N VAL A 194 10.78 0.04 8.65
CA VAL A 194 9.66 -0.54 7.90
C VAL A 194 10.16 -1.33 6.70
N ALA A 195 11.01 -0.73 5.87
CA ALA A 195 11.52 -1.34 4.63
C ALA A 195 12.33 -2.64 4.86
N THR A 196 12.90 -2.83 6.05
CA THR A 196 13.80 -3.96 6.33
C THR A 196 13.21 -4.99 7.29
N ARG A 197 12.37 -4.57 8.25
CA ARG A 197 11.88 -5.44 9.33
C ARG A 197 10.49 -5.96 9.11
N TRP A 198 9.61 -5.19 8.47
CA TRP A 198 8.27 -5.66 8.18
C TRP A 198 8.33 -6.73 7.10
N TYR A 199 7.41 -7.69 7.14
CA TYR A 199 7.26 -8.63 6.05
C TYR A 199 6.44 -8.00 4.92
N TRP A 200 6.69 -8.39 3.67
CA TRP A 200 5.94 -7.93 2.49
C TRP A 200 4.45 -8.22 2.66
N GLU A 201 3.60 -7.31 2.19
CA GLU A 201 2.14 -7.28 2.43
C GLU A 201 1.67 -6.84 3.82
N LEU A 202 2.47 -6.96 4.90
CA LEU A 202 2.03 -6.53 6.24
C LEU A 202 1.58 -5.08 6.25
N GLN A 203 2.36 -4.19 5.65
CA GLN A 203 2.07 -2.75 5.63
C GLN A 203 0.75 -2.45 4.90
N ALA A 204 0.63 -2.91 3.64
CA ALA A 204 -0.55 -2.61 2.84
C ALA A 204 -1.83 -3.23 3.43
N SER A 205 -1.77 -4.46 3.92
CA SER A 205 -2.93 -5.15 4.51
C SER A 205 -3.42 -4.53 5.82
N THR A 206 -2.50 -4.10 6.69
CA THR A 206 -2.84 -3.44 7.95
C THR A 206 -3.24 -1.97 7.75
N TYR A 207 -2.70 -1.29 6.72
CA TYR A 207 -3.07 0.10 6.37
C TYR A 207 -4.55 0.18 6.02
N ARG A 208 -4.99 -0.74 5.14
CA ARG A 208 -6.38 -0.85 4.67
C ARG A 208 -7.39 -1.17 5.76
N ARG A 209 -6.91 -1.74 6.88
CA ARG A 209 -7.72 -2.11 8.05
C ARG A 209 -7.62 -1.09 9.18
N GLY A 210 -6.83 -0.03 9.02
CA GLY A 210 -6.63 0.98 10.06
C GLY A 210 -6.00 0.40 11.32
N MET A 211 -5.02 -0.50 11.20
CA MET A 211 -4.33 -1.10 12.33
C MET A 211 -2.82 -1.05 12.14
N ILE A 212 -2.06 -1.12 13.24
CA ILE A 212 -0.60 -1.16 13.22
C ILE A 212 -0.04 -2.01 14.37
N PRO A 213 0.84 -3.01 14.12
CA PRO A 213 1.37 -3.91 15.14
C PRO A 213 2.71 -3.46 15.72
N VAL A 214 2.88 -2.16 15.95
CA VAL A 214 4.13 -1.61 16.47
C VAL A 214 3.87 -0.59 17.57
N THR A 215 4.83 -0.47 18.47
CA THR A 215 4.86 0.53 19.54
C THR A 215 6.16 1.30 19.48
N PHE A 216 6.10 2.61 19.71
CA PHE A 216 7.26 3.46 19.85
C PHE A 216 7.73 3.60 21.30
N ALA A 217 9.04 3.68 21.47
CA ALA A 217 9.71 4.20 22.65
C ALA A 217 10.43 5.51 22.28
N THR A 218 10.02 6.60 22.91
CA THR A 218 10.72 7.89 22.78
C THR A 218 12.06 7.83 23.50
N GLN A 219 13.12 8.29 22.83
CA GLN A 219 14.48 8.35 23.33
C GLN A 219 14.74 9.72 24.00
N PRO A 220 15.80 9.86 24.83
CA PRO A 220 16.12 11.12 25.49
C PRO A 220 16.40 12.30 24.54
N ASP A 221 16.86 12.01 23.31
CA ASP A 221 17.14 13.01 22.26
C ASP A 221 15.87 13.42 21.47
N GLY A 222 14.70 12.91 21.85
CA GLY A 222 13.43 13.16 21.18
C GLY A 222 13.15 12.25 19.99
N THR A 223 14.12 11.44 19.54
CA THR A 223 13.88 10.44 18.49
C THR A 223 13.01 9.29 19.00
N VAL A 224 12.45 8.49 18.10
CA VAL A 224 11.64 7.33 18.45
C VAL A 224 12.24 6.03 17.92
N ARG A 225 12.05 4.93 18.61
CA ARG A 225 12.43 3.59 18.13
C ARG A 225 11.30 2.61 18.36
N TYR A 226 11.26 1.53 17.59
CA TYR A 226 10.42 0.39 17.97
C TYR A 226 10.88 -0.20 19.29
N THR A 227 9.92 -0.56 20.15
CA THR A 227 10.22 -1.29 21.40
C THR A 227 10.88 -2.64 21.10
N ALA A 228 11.62 -3.21 22.06
CA ALA A 228 12.23 -4.53 21.90
C ALA A 228 11.18 -5.60 21.55
N ASP A 229 10.02 -5.56 22.20
CA ASP A 229 8.89 -6.46 21.93
C ASP A 229 8.35 -6.31 20.51
N THR A 230 8.24 -5.06 20.02
CA THR A 230 7.85 -4.79 18.62
C THR A 230 8.86 -5.39 17.64
N VAL A 231 10.15 -5.25 17.92
CA VAL A 231 11.20 -5.81 17.05
C VAL A 231 11.14 -7.34 17.04
N ALA A 232 10.95 -7.94 18.21
CA ALA A 232 10.83 -9.39 18.36
C ALA A 232 9.59 -9.92 17.62
N ILE A 233 8.44 -9.27 17.76
CA ILE A 233 7.19 -9.74 17.13
C ILE A 233 7.21 -9.57 15.61
N LEU A 234 7.71 -8.44 15.10
CA LEU A 234 7.87 -8.23 13.64
C LEU A 234 8.77 -9.30 13.03
N ARG A 235 9.87 -9.63 13.72
CA ARG A 235 10.77 -10.70 13.29
C ARG A 235 10.09 -12.07 13.32
N ALA A 236 9.40 -12.40 14.41
CA ALA A 236 8.70 -13.68 14.54
C ALA A 236 7.61 -13.86 13.47
N MET A 237 6.82 -12.81 13.20
CA MET A 237 5.84 -12.83 12.11
C MET A 237 6.52 -13.05 10.76
N LYS A 238 7.60 -12.31 10.46
CA LYS A 238 8.34 -12.44 9.20
C LYS A 238 8.94 -13.84 9.02
N ASP A 239 9.54 -14.40 10.07
CA ASP A 239 10.12 -15.75 10.04
C ASP A 239 9.03 -16.82 9.85
N ALA A 240 7.86 -16.66 10.47
CA ALA A 240 6.70 -17.53 10.26
C ALA A 240 6.20 -17.48 8.81
N THR A 241 6.00 -16.27 8.26
CA THR A 241 5.56 -16.09 6.86
C THR A 241 6.54 -16.72 5.86
N ILE A 242 7.85 -16.53 6.06
CA ILE A 242 8.87 -17.15 5.21
C ILE A 242 8.82 -18.68 5.32
N THR A 243 8.65 -19.21 6.53
CA THR A 243 8.55 -20.65 6.78
C THR A 243 7.33 -21.26 6.09
N ASP A 244 6.19 -20.60 6.15
CA ASP A 244 4.96 -21.03 5.48
C ASP A 244 5.14 -21.03 3.95
N ALA A 245 5.71 -19.95 3.40
CA ALA A 245 5.99 -19.84 1.96
C ALA A 245 6.92 -20.97 1.46
N HIS A 246 8.01 -21.24 2.20
CA HIS A 246 8.92 -22.34 1.89
C HIS A 246 8.26 -23.71 2.06
N THR A 247 7.32 -23.87 3.00
CA THR A 247 6.61 -25.14 3.19
C THR A 247 5.69 -25.45 2.03
N VAL A 248 4.92 -24.46 1.55
CA VAL A 248 4.11 -24.58 0.32
C VAL A 248 4.99 -24.92 -0.88
N MET A 249 6.08 -24.18 -1.08
CA MET A 249 6.97 -24.42 -2.22
C MET A 249 7.64 -25.79 -2.16
N ARG A 250 8.15 -26.20 -0.98
CA ARG A 250 8.74 -27.54 -0.81
C ARG A 250 7.72 -28.64 -1.10
N ARG A 251 6.51 -28.57 -0.54
CA ARG A 251 5.43 -29.54 -0.84
C ARG A 251 5.24 -29.68 -2.35
N ALA A 252 5.09 -28.55 -3.04
CA ALA A 252 4.88 -28.53 -4.48
C ALA A 252 6.05 -29.14 -5.27
N THR A 253 7.30 -28.77 -4.95
CA THR A 253 8.45 -29.17 -5.77
C THR A 253 9.02 -30.53 -5.39
N THR A 254 8.97 -30.94 -4.12
CA THR A 254 9.55 -32.21 -3.65
C THR A 254 8.53 -33.33 -3.56
N THR A 255 7.34 -33.06 -3.04
CA THR A 255 6.32 -34.10 -2.82
C THR A 255 5.48 -34.33 -4.08
N GLU A 256 5.15 -33.25 -4.80
CA GLU A 256 4.30 -33.33 -5.99
C GLU A 256 5.09 -33.30 -7.31
N GLY A 257 6.41 -33.10 -7.24
CA GLY A 257 7.30 -33.10 -8.41
C GLY A 257 7.07 -31.95 -9.39
N LEU A 258 6.39 -30.88 -8.96
CA LEU A 258 6.14 -29.73 -9.82
C LEU A 258 7.42 -28.92 -10.05
N SER A 259 7.56 -28.36 -11.26
CA SER A 259 8.53 -27.29 -11.48
C SER A 259 8.15 -26.05 -10.67
N VAL A 260 9.08 -25.13 -10.41
CA VAL A 260 8.80 -23.88 -9.69
C VAL A 260 7.68 -23.08 -10.38
N ALA A 261 7.71 -22.98 -11.71
CA ALA A 261 6.68 -22.28 -12.47
C ALA A 261 5.30 -22.93 -12.32
N ALA A 262 5.23 -24.26 -12.38
CA ALA A 262 3.98 -25.01 -12.18
C ALA A 262 3.48 -24.92 -10.73
N ALA A 263 4.39 -24.92 -9.75
CA ALA A 263 4.08 -24.72 -8.34
C ALA A 263 3.47 -23.34 -8.08
N ILE A 264 4.07 -22.27 -8.64
CA ILE A 264 3.52 -20.92 -8.55
C ILE A 264 2.13 -20.85 -9.16
N ALA A 265 1.93 -21.44 -10.34
CA ALA A 265 0.63 -21.44 -11.01
C ALA A 265 -0.44 -22.19 -10.19
N ARG A 266 -0.10 -23.38 -9.66
CA ARG A 266 -1.02 -24.21 -8.87
C ARG A 266 -1.36 -23.59 -7.52
N TYR A 267 -0.35 -23.06 -6.83
CA TYR A 267 -0.46 -22.51 -5.48
C TYR A 267 -0.56 -20.99 -5.51
N HIS A 268 -1.06 -20.41 -6.61
CA HIS A 268 -1.12 -18.96 -6.77
C HIS A 268 -1.83 -18.32 -5.59
N ASP A 269 -3.05 -18.77 -5.23
CA ASP A 269 -3.84 -18.12 -4.17
C ASP A 269 -3.14 -18.22 -2.80
N GLU A 270 -2.60 -19.39 -2.44
CA GLU A 270 -1.84 -19.57 -1.20
C GLU A 270 -0.58 -18.70 -1.16
N LEU A 271 0.18 -18.66 -2.26
CA LEU A 271 1.41 -17.87 -2.37
C LEU A 271 1.14 -16.37 -2.49
N ASP A 272 0.01 -15.96 -3.04
CA ASP A 272 -0.39 -14.55 -3.10
C ASP A 272 -0.73 -14.03 -1.69
N LEU A 273 -1.37 -14.86 -0.86
CA LEU A 273 -1.67 -14.55 0.54
C LEU A 273 -0.43 -14.52 1.46
N ILE A 274 0.58 -15.36 1.20
CA ILE A 274 1.78 -15.51 2.05
C ILE A 274 2.96 -14.66 1.51
N SER A 275 2.88 -14.19 0.26
CA SER A 275 3.92 -13.57 -0.57
C SER A 275 4.82 -14.57 -1.34
N ARG A 276 4.53 -14.72 -2.64
CA ARG A 276 5.30 -15.52 -3.62
C ARG A 276 6.79 -15.24 -3.56
N GLN A 277 7.17 -13.97 -3.34
CA GLN A 277 8.57 -13.59 -3.32
C GLN A 277 9.35 -14.29 -2.19
N TYR A 278 8.71 -14.64 -1.07
CA TYR A 278 9.37 -15.41 0.00
C TYR A 278 9.58 -16.86 -0.37
N ALA A 279 8.62 -17.47 -1.06
CA ALA A 279 8.74 -18.86 -1.53
C ALA A 279 9.93 -19.08 -2.47
N LEU A 280 10.40 -18.01 -3.13
CA LEU A 280 11.52 -18.02 -4.07
C LEU A 280 12.86 -17.65 -3.44
N LEU A 281 12.89 -17.32 -2.15
CA LEU A 281 14.15 -17.01 -1.48
C LEU A 281 14.99 -18.27 -1.26
N PRO A 282 16.32 -18.20 -1.46
CA PRO A 282 17.19 -19.26 -0.99
C PRO A 282 17.09 -19.43 0.53
N PRO A 283 17.12 -20.66 1.06
CA PRO A 283 17.12 -20.91 2.50
C PRO A 283 18.20 -20.09 3.23
N GLY A 284 17.83 -19.52 4.39
CA GLY A 284 18.72 -18.67 5.19
C GLY A 284 18.87 -17.22 4.70
N THR A 285 18.30 -16.86 3.56
CA THR A 285 18.33 -15.48 3.06
C THR A 285 17.41 -14.59 3.89
N ARG A 286 17.93 -13.46 4.39
CA ARG A 286 17.09 -12.43 5.01
C ARG A 286 16.59 -11.46 3.93
N PRO A 287 15.27 -11.37 3.71
CA PRO A 287 14.75 -10.46 2.71
C PRO A 287 14.86 -9.01 3.18
N ALA A 288 15.39 -8.16 2.30
CA ALA A 288 15.39 -6.71 2.43
C ALA A 288 14.60 -6.08 1.27
N CYS A 289 13.95 -4.95 1.49
CA CYS A 289 13.36 -4.14 0.43
C CYS A 289 14.40 -3.80 -0.64
N LEU A 290 14.01 -3.86 -1.92
CA LEU A 290 14.89 -3.55 -3.04
C LEU A 290 15.45 -2.12 -2.96
N ALA A 291 14.65 -1.16 -2.51
CA ALA A 291 15.07 0.23 -2.34
C ALA A 291 16.10 0.41 -1.21
N ALA A 292 16.11 -0.48 -0.22
CA ALA A 292 17.01 -0.41 0.94
C ALA A 292 18.34 -1.14 0.72
N MET A 293 18.52 -1.83 -0.41
CA MET A 293 19.79 -2.52 -0.68
C MET A 293 20.86 -1.49 -1.07
N PRO A 294 22.06 -1.55 -0.45
CA PRO A 294 23.16 -0.67 -0.82
C PRO A 294 23.84 -1.15 -2.11
N HIS A 295 24.26 -0.21 -2.93
CA HIS A 295 25.03 -0.43 -4.15
C HIS A 295 26.31 0.39 -4.13
N HIS A 296 27.30 -0.07 -4.89
CA HIS A 296 28.44 0.73 -5.29
C HIS A 296 28.28 1.02 -6.78
N LEU A 297 28.00 2.28 -7.13
CA LEU A 297 27.81 2.73 -8.51
C LEU A 297 28.71 3.94 -8.73
N ASP A 298 29.55 3.90 -9.77
CA ASP A 298 30.55 4.92 -10.09
C ASP A 298 31.48 5.34 -8.93
N GLY A 299 31.77 4.41 -8.02
CA GLY A 299 32.63 4.64 -6.86
C GLY A 299 31.92 5.13 -5.60
N ASP A 300 30.64 5.49 -5.69
CA ASP A 300 29.84 5.99 -4.57
C ASP A 300 28.89 4.93 -4.00
N HIS A 301 28.62 5.05 -2.69
CA HIS A 301 27.57 4.28 -2.02
C HIS A 301 26.20 4.86 -2.37
N TYR A 302 25.33 4.04 -2.93
CA TYR A 302 24.01 4.47 -3.37
C TYR A 302 22.90 3.54 -2.84
N SER A 303 21.82 4.13 -2.34
CA SER A 303 20.58 3.43 -1.98
C SER A 303 19.39 4.31 -2.35
N LEU A 304 18.36 3.69 -2.93
CA LEU A 304 17.17 4.40 -3.39
C LEU A 304 16.30 4.91 -2.23
N LEU A 305 16.24 4.16 -1.13
CA LEU A 305 15.31 4.45 -0.05
C LEU A 305 15.54 5.82 0.62
N PRO A 306 16.77 6.22 1.02
CA PRO A 306 17.00 7.53 1.61
C PRO A 306 16.53 8.67 0.70
N MET A 307 16.88 8.63 -0.60
CA MET A 307 16.46 9.64 -1.57
C MET A 307 14.93 9.79 -1.62
N VAL A 308 14.20 8.67 -1.71
CA VAL A 308 12.73 8.69 -1.75
C VAL A 308 12.16 9.25 -0.44
N VAL A 309 12.69 8.82 0.71
CA VAL A 309 12.20 9.25 2.03
C VAL A 309 12.44 10.74 2.24
N ASP A 310 13.65 11.22 1.94
CA ASP A 310 14.02 12.62 2.13
C ASP A 310 13.11 13.53 1.31
N ARG A 311 12.93 13.19 0.03
CA ARG A 311 12.04 13.95 -0.84
C ARG A 311 10.58 13.84 -0.44
N PHE A 312 10.13 12.65 -0.04
CA PHE A 312 8.76 12.45 0.42
C PHE A 312 8.44 13.33 1.63
N VAL A 313 9.32 13.34 2.63
CA VAL A 313 9.13 14.15 3.84
C VAL A 313 9.19 15.63 3.51
N GLU A 314 10.13 16.07 2.68
CA GLU A 314 10.20 17.46 2.22
C GLU A 314 8.90 17.91 1.55
N VAL A 315 8.42 17.19 0.54
CA VAL A 315 7.17 17.54 -0.16
C VAL A 315 5.97 17.45 0.78
N PHE A 316 5.91 16.44 1.66
CA PHE A 316 4.85 16.31 2.64
C PHE A 316 4.76 17.50 3.58
N THR A 317 5.89 17.99 4.10
CA THR A 317 5.90 19.17 4.98
C THR A 317 5.31 20.39 4.28
N ALA A 318 5.65 20.61 3.02
CA ALA A 318 5.12 21.72 2.23
C ALA A 318 3.64 21.52 1.83
N VAL A 319 3.19 20.28 1.62
CA VAL A 319 1.78 19.95 1.32
C VAL A 319 0.89 20.22 2.54
N VAL A 320 1.33 19.85 3.75
CA VAL A 320 0.56 20.08 4.98
C VAL A 320 0.24 21.56 5.21
N GLU A 321 1.13 22.47 4.81
CA GLU A 321 0.90 23.92 4.90
C GLU A 321 -0.14 24.44 3.89
N ARG A 322 -0.38 23.70 2.81
CA ARG A 322 -1.21 24.12 1.66
C ARG A 322 -2.56 23.43 1.60
N VAL A 323 -2.76 22.37 2.37
CA VAL A 323 -4.00 21.58 2.40
C VAL A 323 -4.80 21.92 3.65
N THR A 324 -6.02 22.40 3.45
CA THR A 324 -7.02 22.53 4.51
C THR A 324 -8.03 21.40 4.37
N VAL A 325 -8.36 20.70 5.47
CA VAL A 325 -9.33 19.60 5.45
C VAL A 325 -10.61 20.00 6.18
N THR A 326 -11.76 19.63 5.61
CA THR A 326 -13.07 19.89 6.22
C THR A 326 -13.91 18.62 6.23
N GLU A 327 -14.48 18.29 7.39
CA GLU A 327 -15.46 17.21 7.47
C GLU A 327 -16.78 17.65 6.86
N VAL A 328 -17.37 16.80 6.02
CA VAL A 328 -18.71 16.99 5.47
C VAL A 328 -19.60 15.80 5.87
N PRO A 329 -20.92 16.00 6.00
CA PRO A 329 -21.86 14.91 6.26
C PRO A 329 -21.77 13.81 5.20
N ASP A 330 -21.96 12.56 5.62
CA ASP A 330 -22.02 11.43 4.70
C ASP A 330 -23.42 11.35 4.08
N GLU A 331 -23.57 11.85 2.85
CA GLU A 331 -24.81 11.73 2.06
C GLU A 331 -24.83 10.39 1.30
N THR A 332 -24.75 9.27 2.02
CA THR A 332 -25.02 7.98 1.40
C THR A 332 -26.52 7.77 1.31
N ASP A 333 -27.10 8.16 0.19
CA ASP A 333 -28.46 7.78 -0.17
C ASP A 333 -28.47 6.28 -0.49
N SER A 334 -29.11 5.49 0.36
CA SER A 334 -29.34 4.06 0.10
C SER A 334 -30.51 3.94 -0.88
N GLY A 335 -30.24 4.21 -2.15
CA GLY A 335 -31.21 4.03 -3.24
C GLY A 335 -31.57 2.56 -3.42
N ASP A 336 -32.80 2.20 -3.10
CA ASP A 336 -33.41 0.87 -3.32
C ASP A 336 -33.88 0.71 -4.79
N GLY A 337 -33.12 1.28 -5.73
CA GLY A 337 -33.44 1.34 -7.15
C GLY A 337 -32.95 0.14 -7.95
N ASP A 338 -33.55 -0.08 -9.12
CA ASP A 338 -33.08 -1.07 -10.11
C ASP A 338 -31.66 -0.74 -10.59
N LEU A 339 -30.86 -1.78 -10.88
CA LEU A 339 -29.50 -1.58 -11.41
C LEU A 339 -29.55 -0.83 -12.75
N THR A 340 -28.89 0.32 -12.79
CA THR A 340 -28.62 1.10 -13.99
C THR A 340 -27.30 0.65 -14.65
N ALA A 341 -26.99 1.22 -15.82
CA ALA A 341 -25.68 1.01 -16.44
C ALA A 341 -24.52 1.56 -15.58
N GLU A 342 -24.79 2.56 -14.74
CA GLU A 342 -23.83 3.19 -13.83
C GLU A 342 -23.45 2.27 -12.66
N ASP A 343 -24.36 1.39 -12.23
CA ASP A 343 -24.09 0.42 -11.16
C ASP A 343 -23.05 -0.65 -11.52
N ARG A 344 -22.65 -0.72 -12.79
CA ARG A 344 -21.55 -1.56 -13.28
C ARG A 344 -20.19 -0.99 -12.91
N VAL A 345 -20.11 0.30 -12.60
CA VAL A 345 -18.88 0.97 -12.23
C VAL A 345 -18.87 1.20 -10.72
N PHE A 346 -17.74 0.93 -10.10
CA PHE A 346 -17.47 1.28 -8.71
C PHE A 346 -15.98 1.55 -8.54
N TYR A 347 -15.59 2.07 -7.39
CA TYR A 347 -14.20 2.39 -7.10
C TYR A 347 -13.69 1.59 -5.92
N VAL A 348 -12.40 1.23 -5.96
CA VAL A 348 -11.69 0.58 -4.87
C VAL A 348 -10.50 1.46 -4.47
N PRO A 349 -10.72 2.47 -3.61
CA PRO A 349 -9.72 3.45 -3.21
C PRO A 349 -8.40 2.87 -2.70
N ASP A 350 -8.47 1.74 -1.99
CA ASP A 350 -7.34 1.06 -1.38
C ASP A 350 -6.48 0.21 -2.37
N MET A 351 -6.86 0.15 -3.64
CA MET A 351 -6.14 -0.59 -4.67
C MET A 351 -4.86 0.16 -5.05
N SER A 352 -3.67 -0.41 -4.84
CA SER A 352 -2.40 0.34 -5.04
C SER A 352 -1.35 -0.34 -5.91
N CYS A 353 -1.50 -1.62 -6.25
CA CYS A 353 -0.58 -2.34 -7.12
C CYS A 353 -1.28 -3.44 -7.93
N GLN A 354 -0.55 -4.10 -8.82
CA GLN A 354 -1.04 -5.22 -9.63
C GLN A 354 -1.49 -6.43 -8.80
N HIS A 355 -0.96 -6.64 -7.58
CA HIS A 355 -1.50 -7.64 -6.67
C HIS A 355 -2.94 -7.31 -6.29
N CYS A 356 -3.25 -6.05 -5.98
CA CYS A 356 -4.63 -5.65 -5.68
C CYS A 356 -5.58 -5.89 -6.85
N VAL A 357 -5.16 -5.57 -8.08
CA VAL A 357 -5.93 -5.83 -9.31
C VAL A 357 -6.28 -7.32 -9.42
N ARG A 358 -5.29 -8.20 -9.24
CA ARG A 358 -5.50 -9.66 -9.28
C ARG A 358 -6.40 -10.14 -8.16
N THR A 359 -6.20 -9.68 -6.93
CA THR A 359 -7.05 -10.09 -5.79
C THR A 359 -8.50 -9.65 -6.00
N ILE A 360 -8.74 -8.39 -6.40
CA ILE A 360 -10.10 -7.87 -6.63
C ILE A 360 -10.76 -8.64 -7.78
N GLY A 361 -10.05 -8.82 -8.90
CA GLY A 361 -10.52 -9.63 -10.03
C GLY A 361 -10.89 -11.05 -9.61
N GLY A 362 -9.98 -11.75 -8.92
CA GLY A 362 -10.20 -13.11 -8.44
C GLY A 362 -11.37 -13.25 -7.48
N VAL A 363 -11.56 -12.30 -6.55
CA VAL A 363 -12.73 -12.29 -5.66
C VAL A 363 -14.03 -12.18 -6.47
N LEU A 364 -14.12 -11.24 -7.41
CA LEU A 364 -15.32 -11.04 -8.23
C LEU A 364 -15.59 -12.25 -9.15
N GLU A 365 -14.56 -12.78 -9.80
CA GLU A 365 -14.66 -13.93 -10.69
C GLU A 365 -15.07 -15.21 -9.94
N SER A 366 -14.59 -15.42 -8.71
CA SER A 366 -15.02 -16.54 -7.85
C SER A 366 -16.52 -16.51 -7.56
N MET A 367 -17.12 -15.32 -7.57
CA MET A 367 -18.56 -15.08 -7.41
C MET A 367 -19.33 -15.14 -8.73
N ARG A 368 -18.66 -15.51 -9.84
CA ARG A 368 -19.19 -15.54 -11.22
C ARG A 368 -19.67 -14.17 -11.70
N ILE A 369 -19.00 -13.12 -11.26
CA ILE A 369 -19.19 -11.74 -11.72
C ILE A 369 -18.19 -11.50 -12.84
N ARG A 370 -18.67 -11.05 -14.00
CA ARG A 370 -17.78 -10.75 -15.14
C ARG A 370 -17.12 -9.40 -14.90
N VAL A 371 -15.80 -9.37 -14.88
CA VAL A 371 -15.01 -8.14 -14.79
C VAL A 371 -14.64 -7.70 -16.20
N HIS A 372 -14.95 -6.46 -16.55
CA HIS A 372 -14.55 -5.87 -17.83
C HIS A 372 -13.19 -5.21 -17.74
N GLU A 373 -12.97 -4.47 -16.66
CA GLU A 373 -11.78 -3.64 -16.49
C GLU A 373 -11.54 -3.36 -15.01
N ILE A 374 -10.26 -3.33 -14.63
CA ILE A 374 -9.80 -2.81 -13.35
C ILE A 374 -8.67 -1.84 -13.66
N ASP A 375 -8.92 -0.53 -13.52
CA ASP A 375 -7.94 0.52 -13.72
C ASP A 375 -7.27 0.88 -12.39
N LEU A 376 -5.99 0.54 -12.30
CA LEU A 376 -5.17 0.77 -11.12
C LEU A 376 -4.97 2.27 -10.83
N VAL A 377 -4.90 3.12 -11.86
CA VAL A 377 -4.60 4.55 -11.71
C VAL A 377 -5.83 5.27 -11.16
N SER A 378 -6.98 5.14 -11.84
CA SER A 378 -8.23 5.81 -11.43
C SER A 378 -8.98 5.09 -10.30
N LYS A 379 -8.47 3.94 -9.84
CA LYS A 379 -9.11 3.07 -8.83
C LYS A 379 -10.46 2.52 -9.26
N ARG A 380 -10.77 2.56 -10.55
CA ARG A 380 -12.08 2.23 -11.11
C ARG A 380 -12.16 0.73 -11.44
N VAL A 381 -13.29 0.13 -11.14
CA VAL A 381 -13.64 -1.24 -11.52
C VAL A 381 -14.95 -1.21 -12.31
N ALA A 382 -14.97 -1.90 -13.45
CA ALA A 382 -16.17 -2.14 -14.23
C ALA A 382 -16.51 -3.63 -14.24
N ALA A 383 -17.68 -4.00 -13.73
CA ALA A 383 -18.13 -5.38 -13.60
C ALA A 383 -19.65 -5.56 -13.79
N GLU A 384 -20.07 -6.75 -14.25
CA GLU A 384 -21.48 -7.08 -14.48
C GLU A 384 -22.12 -7.72 -13.26
N PHE A 385 -22.92 -6.95 -12.52
CA PHE A 385 -23.74 -7.46 -11.43
C PHE A 385 -25.12 -7.90 -11.93
N ARG A 386 -25.61 -9.02 -11.41
CA ARG A 386 -26.92 -9.58 -11.82
C ARG A 386 -28.10 -8.97 -11.07
N SER A 387 -27.85 -8.36 -9.92
CA SER A 387 -28.85 -7.72 -9.06
C SER A 387 -28.17 -6.85 -7.99
N PRO A 388 -28.89 -5.89 -7.37
CA PRO A 388 -28.35 -5.09 -6.27
C PRO A 388 -27.85 -5.95 -5.11
N ARG A 389 -28.59 -7.03 -4.79
CA ARG A 389 -28.16 -8.00 -3.77
C ARG A 389 -26.85 -8.72 -4.12
N ASN A 390 -26.64 -9.05 -5.40
CA ASN A 390 -25.39 -9.65 -5.84
C ASN A 390 -24.22 -8.65 -5.73
N ARG A 391 -24.44 -7.39 -6.06
CA ARG A 391 -23.48 -6.29 -5.89
C ARG A 391 -23.10 -6.09 -4.43
N GLN A 392 -24.10 -6.01 -3.54
CA GLN A 392 -23.84 -5.87 -2.10
C GLN A 392 -22.99 -7.03 -1.55
N ARG A 393 -23.34 -8.27 -1.90
CA ARG A 393 -22.53 -9.45 -1.50
C ARG A 393 -21.10 -9.38 -2.01
N ALA A 394 -20.89 -8.88 -3.23
CA ALA A 394 -19.56 -8.70 -3.78
C ALA A 394 -18.77 -7.63 -3.00
N PHE A 395 -19.45 -6.54 -2.62
CA PHE A 395 -18.85 -5.49 -1.81
C PHE A 395 -18.46 -6.00 -0.43
N ASP A 396 -19.29 -6.85 0.18
CA ASP A 396 -18.98 -7.49 1.46
C ASP A 396 -17.77 -8.43 1.32
N ALA A 397 -17.69 -9.24 0.27
CA ALA A 397 -16.54 -10.10 0.00
C ALA A 397 -15.24 -9.31 -0.24
N LEU A 398 -15.32 -8.17 -0.91
CA LEU A 398 -14.18 -7.25 -1.07
C LEU A 398 -13.77 -6.63 0.27
N ARG A 399 -14.72 -6.25 1.13
CA ARG A 399 -14.45 -5.75 2.50
C ARG A 399 -13.79 -6.80 3.38
N ASP A 400 -14.23 -8.05 3.30
CA ASP A 400 -13.60 -9.17 3.99
C ASP A 400 -12.15 -9.38 3.52
N SER A 401 -11.90 -9.18 2.22
CA SER A 401 -10.56 -9.18 1.63
C SER A 401 -9.73 -7.94 2.02
N GLY A 402 -10.36 -6.93 2.62
CA GLY A 402 -9.73 -5.71 3.13
C GLY A 402 -9.74 -4.54 2.14
N TYR A 403 -10.66 -4.53 1.19
CA TYR A 403 -10.88 -3.41 0.26
C TYR A 403 -12.17 -2.68 0.61
N ASN A 404 -12.22 -1.37 0.44
CA ASN A 404 -13.42 -0.58 0.71
C ASN A 404 -14.08 -0.09 -0.59
N PRO A 405 -14.89 -0.91 -1.28
CA PRO A 405 -15.55 -0.48 -2.51
C PRO A 405 -16.57 0.63 -2.22
N VAL A 406 -16.60 1.64 -3.10
CA VAL A 406 -17.54 2.77 -3.07
C VAL A 406 -18.25 2.92 -4.41
N SER A 407 -19.54 3.25 -4.38
CA SER A 407 -20.39 3.33 -5.58
C SER A 407 -20.08 4.52 -6.48
N ALA A 408 -19.79 5.68 -5.89
CA ALA A 408 -19.56 6.93 -6.59
C ALA A 408 -18.29 7.61 -6.08
N ARG A 409 -17.81 8.63 -6.80
CA ARG A 409 -16.78 9.53 -6.28
C ARG A 409 -17.43 10.39 -5.19
N PRO A 410 -16.77 10.61 -4.05
CA PRO A 410 -17.31 11.47 -2.99
C PRO A 410 -17.70 12.89 -3.47
N ALA A 411 -17.05 13.41 -4.51
CA ALA A 411 -17.36 14.73 -5.08
C ALA A 411 -18.64 14.77 -5.94
N ASP A 412 -19.02 13.66 -6.60
CA ASP A 412 -20.17 13.63 -7.50
C ASP A 412 -21.50 13.66 -6.71
N ALA A 413 -21.50 13.12 -5.48
CA ALA A 413 -22.65 13.11 -4.58
C ALA A 413 -23.11 14.51 -4.16
N CYS A 414 -22.25 15.53 -4.23
CA CYS A 414 -22.57 16.90 -3.81
C CYS A 414 -23.25 17.72 -4.92
N THR A 415 -23.29 17.22 -6.16
CA THR A 415 -23.74 18.00 -7.33
C THR A 415 -25.22 17.83 -7.69
N GLU A 416 -25.91 16.81 -7.16
CA GLU A 416 -27.31 16.53 -7.54
C GLU A 416 -28.36 17.30 -6.73
N THR A 417 -27.98 17.97 -5.63
CA THR A 417 -28.94 18.63 -4.72
C THR A 417 -29.24 20.11 -5.03
N THR A 418 -28.81 20.62 -6.20
CA THR A 418 -29.04 22.05 -6.58
C THR A 418 -29.85 22.23 -7.88
N THR A 419 -30.82 21.35 -8.15
CA THR A 419 -31.90 21.65 -9.10
C THR A 419 -33.18 20.87 -8.76
N ALA A 420 -34.03 21.47 -7.93
CA ALA A 420 -35.51 21.38 -8.00
C ALA A 420 -36.13 22.45 -7.09
#